data_AF-U9U0X7-F1
#
_entry.id   AF-U9U0X7-F1
#
_cell.length_a   1.000
_cell.length_b   1.000
_cell.length_c   1.000
_cell.angle_alpha   90.00
_cell.angle_beta   90.00
_cell.angle_gamma   90.00
#
_symmetry.space_group_name_H-M   'P 1'
#
loop_
_entity.id
_entity.type
_entity.pdbx_description
1 polymer ?
#
loop_
_entity_poly.entity_id
_entity_poly.type
_entity_poly.pdbx_seq_one_letter_code
_entity_poly.pdbx_strand_id
1 'polypeptide(L)'
;HFHVVLTSSDSFFFNWIVDYLNVLHASSYIVGDLSKKEAEEYFEKHVLPRYGCKELEGKFDHVRKITASKFSVYKSECLKLIHGLYPRNVKYADKSNKPLWTNNDFIKTMEVLVKAENQGYILEDDLINVIEPKQINSLVDYNFLYCRQNSNFAYDIINPSDKIILTAMNQPSLRAMEHYILNYI
;
A
#
# COMPACT_ATOMS: atom_id res chain seq x y z
N HIS A 1 13.41 27.00 6.04
CA HIS A 1 12.19 26.24 5.74
C HIS A 1 12.60 24.79 5.53
N PHE A 2 11.90 23.84 6.14
CA PHE A 2 12.12 22.42 5.86
C PHE A 2 10.80 21.85 5.35
N HIS A 3 10.85 21.03 4.31
CA HIS A 3 9.67 20.47 3.67
C HIS A 3 9.53 19.01 4.10
N VAL A 4 8.36 18.64 4.61
CA VAL A 4 8.04 17.27 5.00
C VAL A 4 6.96 16.76 4.05
N VAL A 5 7.25 15.67 3.34
CA VAL A 5 6.29 14.98 2.47
C VAL A 5 5.80 13.74 3.21
N LEU A 6 4.50 13.70 3.51
CA LEU A 6 3.82 12.54 4.06
C LEU A 6 2.94 11.94 2.97
N THR A 7 3.04 10.64 2.73
CA THR A 7 2.23 9.91 1.73
C THR A 7 1.04 9.17 2.35
N SER A 8 0.75 9.43 3.62
CA SER A 8 -0.39 8.87 4.34
C SER A 8 -1.52 9.90 4.43
N SER A 9 -2.75 9.44 4.20
CA SER A 9 -3.99 10.18 4.45
C SER A 9 -4.34 10.30 5.94
N ASP A 10 -3.55 9.65 6.81
CA ASP A 10 -3.90 9.51 8.22
C ASP A 10 -3.66 10.81 9.00
N SER A 11 -4.77 11.43 9.40
CA SER A 11 -4.81 12.65 10.22
C SER A 11 -4.00 12.54 11.51
N PHE A 12 -3.80 11.32 12.05
CA PHE A 12 -3.01 11.11 13.27
C PHE A 12 -1.56 11.56 13.11
N PHE A 13 -0.93 11.28 11.96
CA PHE A 13 0.47 11.65 11.73
C PHE A 13 0.66 13.15 11.50
N PHE A 14 -0.32 13.79 10.86
CA PHE A 14 -0.31 15.23 10.68
C PHE A 14 -0.41 15.96 12.02
N ASN A 15 -1.37 15.55 12.86
CA ASN A 15 -1.55 16.13 14.20
C ASN A 15 -0.32 15.90 15.08
N TRP A 16 0.26 14.70 15.06
CA TRP A 16 1.50 14.42 15.80
C TRP A 16 2.67 15.34 15.37
N ILE A 17 2.83 15.60 14.06
CA ILE A 17 3.89 16.50 13.57
C ILE A 17 3.63 17.95 13.97
N VAL A 18 2.38 18.43 13.85
CA VAL A 18 1.99 19.79 14.25
C VAL A 18 2.28 20.02 15.72
N ASP A 19 1.85 19.08 16.56
CA ASP A 19 1.96 19.17 18.02
C ASP A 19 3.40 18.98 18.50
N TYR A 20 4.15 18.02 17.93
CA TYR A 20 5.50 17.69 18.39
C TYR A 20 6.57 18.69 17.90
N LEU A 21 6.43 19.21 16.68
CA LEU A 21 7.38 20.18 16.12
C LEU A 21 6.95 21.64 16.37
N ASN A 22 5.81 21.85 17.04
CA ASN A 22 5.24 23.16 17.36
C ASN A 22 5.15 24.09 16.14
N VAL A 23 4.73 23.52 14.99
CA VAL A 23 4.68 24.24 13.72
C VAL A 23 3.32 24.91 13.59
N LEU A 24 3.27 26.24 13.67
CA LEU A 24 2.03 27.02 13.60
C LEU A 24 1.25 26.82 12.27
N HIS A 25 1.95 26.41 11.20
CA HIS A 25 1.38 26.26 9.87
C HIS A 25 1.91 25.00 9.21
N ALA A 26 1.17 23.90 9.34
CA ALA A 26 1.36 22.72 8.51
C ALA A 26 0.19 22.63 7.50
N SER A 27 0.46 22.12 6.30
CA SER A 27 -0.58 21.82 5.31
C SER A 27 -0.33 20.42 4.78
N SER A 28 -1.25 19.49 5.00
CA SER A 28 -1.21 18.15 4.42
C SER A 28 -1.94 18.11 3.08
N TYR A 29 -1.44 17.29 2.16
CA TYR A 29 -2.13 16.95 0.92
C TYR A 29 -2.09 15.44 0.78
N ILE A 30 -3.28 14.85 0.68
CA ILE A 30 -3.45 13.39 0.59
C ILE A 30 -3.22 13.00 -0.88
N VAL A 31 -2.14 12.26 -1.12
CA VAL A 31 -1.79 11.69 -2.44
C VAL A 31 -2.16 10.20 -2.49
N GLY A 32 -2.78 9.67 -1.43
CA GLY A 32 -3.08 8.24 -1.29
C GLY A 32 -4.13 7.71 -2.27
N ASP A 33 -4.91 8.60 -2.86
CA ASP A 33 -6.06 8.28 -3.72
C ASP A 33 -5.76 8.51 -5.21
N LEU A 34 -4.49 8.42 -5.63
CA LEU A 34 -4.09 8.62 -7.03
C LEU A 34 -3.28 7.43 -7.53
N SER A 35 -3.39 7.09 -8.81
CA SER A 35 -2.46 6.15 -9.45
C SER A 35 -1.03 6.68 -9.37
N LYS A 36 -0.03 5.81 -9.50
CA LYS A 36 1.39 6.23 -9.44
C LYS A 36 1.69 7.39 -10.40
N LYS A 37 1.18 7.30 -11.63
CA LYS A 37 1.38 8.32 -12.66
C LYS A 37 0.67 9.62 -12.30
N GLU A 38 -0.56 9.57 -11.81
CA GLU A 38 -1.30 10.77 -11.41
C GLU A 38 -0.68 11.43 -10.17
N ALA A 39 -0.24 10.62 -9.22
CA ALA A 39 0.48 11.06 -8.05
C ALA A 39 1.82 11.73 -8.42
N GLU A 40 2.55 11.16 -9.38
CA GLU A 40 3.77 11.74 -9.94
C GLU A 40 3.49 13.05 -10.66
N GLU A 41 2.50 13.08 -11.57
CA GLU A 41 2.12 14.30 -12.28
C GLU A 41 1.68 15.40 -11.30
N TYR A 42 0.92 15.06 -10.26
CA TYR A 42 0.51 16.01 -9.24
C TYR A 42 1.70 16.51 -8.41
N PHE A 43 2.60 15.61 -8.01
CA PHE A 43 3.82 15.96 -7.30
C PHE A 43 4.68 16.93 -8.12
N GLU A 44 5.01 16.57 -9.36
CA GLU A 44 5.90 17.34 -10.22
C GLU A 44 5.30 18.68 -10.67
N LYS A 45 4.01 18.69 -11.07
CA LYS A 45 3.38 19.89 -11.67
C LYS A 45 2.75 20.83 -10.65
N HIS A 46 2.36 20.34 -9.47
CA HIS A 46 1.64 21.15 -8.48
C HIS A 46 2.38 21.28 -7.16
N VAL A 47 2.94 20.19 -6.60
CA VAL A 47 3.61 20.23 -5.29
C VAL A 47 4.96 20.95 -5.40
N LEU A 48 5.85 20.50 -6.29
CA LEU A 48 7.20 21.07 -6.40
C LEU A 48 7.21 22.57 -6.72
N PRO A 49 6.44 23.09 -7.70
CA PRO A 49 6.46 24.51 -8.03
C PRO A 49 5.88 25.38 -6.92
N ARG A 50 4.87 24.88 -6.20
CA ARG A 50 4.21 25.60 -5.10
C ARG A 50 5.12 25.78 -3.88
N TYR A 51 5.97 24.79 -3.60
CA TYR A 51 6.83 24.79 -2.42
C TYR A 51 8.30 25.08 -2.71
N GLY A 52 8.68 25.21 -3.99
CA GLY A 52 10.03 25.57 -4.40
C GLY A 52 11.07 24.45 -4.24
N CYS A 53 10.64 23.18 -4.17
CA CYS A 53 11.49 22.03 -3.90
C CYS A 53 12.11 21.42 -5.19
N LYS A 54 12.80 22.24 -6.00
CA LYS A 54 13.37 21.80 -7.30
C LYS A 54 14.35 20.63 -7.17
N GLU A 55 14.99 20.46 -6.01
CA GLU A 55 15.90 19.36 -5.71
C GLU A 55 15.24 17.97 -5.74
N LEU A 56 13.90 17.91 -5.69
CA LEU A 56 13.10 16.69 -5.77
C LEU A 56 12.50 16.43 -7.16
N GLU A 57 12.75 17.30 -8.13
CA GLU A 57 12.25 17.15 -9.51
C GLU A 57 12.76 15.85 -10.14
N GLY A 58 11.84 15.06 -10.69
CA GLY A 58 12.11 13.73 -11.24
C GLY A 58 12.50 12.67 -10.20
N LYS A 59 12.34 12.95 -8.90
CA LYS A 59 12.66 12.03 -7.80
C LYS A 59 11.43 11.46 -7.10
N PHE A 60 10.25 11.58 -7.72
CA PHE A 60 8.99 11.09 -7.15
C PHE A 60 9.09 9.63 -6.66
N ASP A 61 9.63 8.72 -7.48
CA ASP A 61 9.79 7.31 -7.12
C ASP A 61 10.66 7.09 -5.88
N HIS A 62 11.74 7.84 -5.77
CA HIS A 62 12.63 7.79 -4.62
C HIS A 62 11.93 8.28 -3.35
N VAL A 63 11.24 9.42 -3.43
CA VAL A 63 10.48 10.01 -2.33
C VAL A 63 9.37 9.07 -1.87
N ARG A 64 8.59 8.52 -2.80
CA ARG A 64 7.50 7.56 -2.56
C ARG A 64 8.01 6.28 -1.90
N LYS A 65 9.14 5.72 -2.35
CA LYS A 65 9.75 4.54 -1.73
C LYS A 65 10.23 4.81 -0.30
N ILE A 66 11.00 5.88 -0.08
CA ILE A 66 11.54 6.20 1.25
C ILE A 66 10.43 6.45 2.27
N THR A 67 9.40 7.19 1.89
CA THR A 67 8.26 7.47 2.75
C THR A 67 7.47 6.21 3.07
N ALA A 68 7.29 5.25 2.16
CA ALA A 68 6.62 4.01 2.53
C ALA A 68 7.45 3.12 3.48
N SER A 69 8.78 3.08 3.32
CA SER A 69 9.67 2.18 4.07
C SER A 69 10.09 2.66 5.47
N LYS A 70 10.05 3.98 5.76
CA LYS A 70 10.59 4.53 7.01
C LYS A 70 9.56 4.72 8.15
N PHE A 71 8.29 4.38 7.94
CA PHE A 71 7.25 4.56 8.97
C PHE A 71 7.17 3.39 9.95
N SER A 72 6.72 3.64 11.18
CA SER A 72 6.45 2.60 12.19
C SER A 72 5.53 1.49 11.65
N VAL A 73 4.60 1.86 10.76
CA VAL A 73 3.71 0.94 10.05
C VAL A 73 4.48 -0.09 9.23
N TYR A 74 5.59 0.27 8.56
CA TYR A 74 6.40 -0.67 7.78
C TYR A 74 6.91 -1.84 8.63
N LYS A 75 7.42 -1.56 9.83
CA LYS A 75 7.89 -2.63 10.75
C LYS A 75 6.74 -3.53 11.18
N SER A 76 5.56 -2.97 11.42
CA SER A 76 4.34 -3.73 11.72
C SER A 76 3.94 -4.62 10.54
N GLU A 77 4.00 -4.10 9.31
CA GLU A 77 3.68 -4.87 8.11
C GLU A 77 4.70 -5.99 7.84
N CYS A 78 5.99 -5.78 8.13
CA CYS A 78 6.99 -6.86 8.09
C CYS A 78 6.63 -8.00 9.07
N LEU A 79 6.19 -7.67 10.29
CA LEU A 79 5.75 -8.68 11.26
C LEU A 79 4.48 -9.40 10.79
N LYS A 80 3.52 -8.65 10.24
CA LYS A 80 2.30 -9.21 9.66
C LYS A 80 2.62 -10.14 8.49
N LEU A 81 3.58 -9.78 7.64
CA LEU A 81 4.03 -10.59 6.52
C LEU A 81 4.56 -11.97 6.99
N ILE A 82 5.31 -12.03 8.09
CA ILE A 82 5.72 -13.31 8.70
C ILE A 82 4.50 -14.16 9.08
N HIS A 83 3.43 -13.55 9.60
CA HIS A 83 2.20 -14.26 9.89
C HIS A 83 1.49 -14.80 8.64
N GLY A 84 1.57 -14.06 7.52
CA GLY A 84 1.07 -14.51 6.22
C GLY A 84 1.89 -15.67 5.65
N LEU A 85 3.21 -15.67 5.82
CA LEU A 85 4.11 -16.75 5.37
C LEU A 85 3.97 -18.03 6.20
N TYR A 86 3.58 -17.92 7.48
CA TYR A 86 3.47 -19.06 8.40
C TYR A 86 2.09 -19.16 9.06
N PRO A 87 1.00 -19.27 8.28
CA PRO A 87 -0.36 -19.07 8.77
C PRO A 87 -0.84 -20.09 9.81
N ARG A 88 -0.23 -21.29 9.86
CA ARG A 88 -0.56 -22.33 10.85
C ARG A 88 -0.07 -22.02 12.26
N ASN A 89 0.89 -21.13 12.39
CA ASN A 89 1.54 -20.81 13.66
C ASN A 89 0.95 -19.57 14.33
N VAL A 90 -0.08 -18.97 13.74
CA VAL A 90 -0.63 -17.68 14.16
C VAL A 90 -2.04 -17.89 14.72
N LYS A 91 -2.19 -17.60 16.02
CA LYS A 91 -3.51 -17.46 16.63
C LYS A 91 -4.00 -16.04 16.40
N TYR A 92 -4.87 -15.86 15.41
CA TYR A 92 -5.63 -14.62 15.26
C TYR A 92 -6.74 -14.65 16.31
N ALA A 93 -6.64 -13.79 17.33
CA ALA A 93 -7.56 -13.81 18.48
C ALA A 93 -9.01 -13.47 18.08
N ASP A 94 -9.19 -12.81 16.93
CA ASP A 94 -10.44 -12.28 16.39
C ASP A 94 -11.03 -13.14 15.25
N LYS A 95 -10.33 -14.17 14.77
CA LYS A 95 -10.77 -15.00 13.64
C LYS A 95 -11.01 -16.44 14.10
N SER A 96 -12.25 -16.89 14.00
CA SER A 96 -12.67 -18.23 14.42
C SER A 96 -12.19 -19.35 13.49
N ASN A 97 -12.00 -19.04 12.20
CA ASN A 97 -11.60 -20.00 11.20
C ASN A 97 -10.07 -20.14 11.15
N LYS A 98 -9.57 -21.17 10.47
CA LYS A 98 -8.15 -21.28 10.15
C LYS A 98 -7.90 -20.64 8.78
N PRO A 99 -6.73 -19.99 8.58
CA PRO A 99 -6.28 -19.59 7.25
C PRO A 99 -6.36 -20.74 6.25
N LEU A 100 -6.89 -20.47 5.06
CA LEU A 100 -7.01 -21.48 3.99
C LEU A 100 -5.87 -21.41 2.97
N TRP A 101 -5.05 -20.35 3.02
CA TRP A 101 -3.88 -20.21 2.16
C TRP A 101 -2.65 -20.93 2.76
N THR A 102 -1.75 -21.35 1.88
CA THR A 102 -0.42 -21.86 2.23
C THR A 102 0.64 -20.77 2.05
N ASN A 103 1.84 -21.00 2.59
CA ASN A 103 3.03 -20.16 2.33
C ASN A 103 3.17 -19.82 0.83
N ASN A 104 3.06 -20.83 -0.04
CA ASN A 104 3.28 -20.68 -1.48
C ASN A 104 2.19 -19.83 -2.14
N ASP A 105 0.94 -19.98 -1.70
CA ASP A 105 -0.18 -19.15 -2.20
C ASP A 105 0.04 -17.67 -1.84
N PHE A 106 0.55 -17.41 -0.63
CA PHE A 106 0.86 -16.06 -0.20
C PHE A 106 2.04 -15.47 -0.97
N ILE A 107 3.13 -16.21 -1.16
CA ILE A 107 4.29 -15.77 -1.98
C ILE A 107 3.85 -15.41 -3.40
N LYS A 108 3.07 -16.28 -4.05
CA LYS A 108 2.55 -16.00 -5.40
C LYS A 108 1.70 -14.73 -5.43
N THR A 109 0.85 -14.52 -4.42
CA THR A 109 0.06 -13.30 -4.28
C THR A 109 0.95 -12.07 -4.17
N MET A 110 2.00 -12.13 -3.34
CA MET A 110 2.97 -11.05 -3.18
C MET A 110 3.64 -10.71 -4.50
N GLU A 111 4.08 -11.71 -5.27
CA GLU A 111 4.72 -11.48 -6.57
C GLU A 111 3.79 -10.77 -7.56
N VAL A 112 2.52 -11.19 -7.60
CA VAL A 112 1.51 -10.58 -8.49
C VAL A 112 1.27 -9.12 -8.11
N LEU A 113 1.11 -8.83 -6.81
CA LEU A 113 0.96 -7.45 -6.32
C LEU A 113 2.18 -6.57 -6.62
N VAL A 114 3.39 -7.09 -6.38
CA VAL A 114 4.64 -6.35 -6.61
C VAL A 114 4.87 -6.10 -8.10
N LYS A 115 4.57 -7.08 -8.97
CA LYS A 115 4.62 -6.88 -10.44
C LYS A 115 3.62 -5.82 -10.90
N ALA A 116 2.47 -5.71 -10.24
CA ALA A 116 1.44 -4.73 -10.54
C ALA A 116 1.63 -3.35 -9.86
N GLU A 117 2.77 -3.10 -9.20
CA GLU A 117 2.96 -1.88 -8.39
C GLU A 117 2.74 -0.57 -9.15
N ASN A 118 3.14 -0.53 -10.43
CA ASN A 118 2.95 0.64 -11.30
C ASN A 118 1.47 0.86 -11.66
N GLN A 119 0.70 -0.22 -11.80
CA GLN A 119 -0.75 -0.15 -12.00
C GLN A 119 -1.48 0.18 -10.68
N GLY A 120 -0.90 -0.19 -9.55
CA GLY A 120 -1.40 0.10 -8.21
C GLY A 120 -2.47 -0.87 -7.69
N TYR A 121 -3.02 -1.72 -8.56
CA TYR A 121 -4.02 -2.73 -8.23
C TYR A 121 -3.93 -3.94 -9.16
N ILE A 122 -4.60 -5.02 -8.78
CA ILE A 122 -4.81 -6.22 -9.61
C ILE A 122 -6.30 -6.54 -9.69
N LEU A 123 -6.70 -7.29 -10.71
CA LEU A 123 -8.06 -7.84 -10.80
C LEU A 123 -8.10 -9.20 -10.09
N GLU A 124 -9.20 -9.49 -9.40
CA GLU A 124 -9.37 -10.79 -8.74
C GLU A 124 -9.29 -11.95 -9.74
N ASP A 125 -9.89 -11.79 -10.93
CA ASP A 125 -9.82 -12.77 -12.02
C ASP A 125 -8.37 -13.17 -12.36
N ASP A 126 -7.44 -12.21 -12.33
CA ASP A 126 -6.03 -12.46 -12.62
C ASP A 126 -5.38 -13.28 -11.50
N LEU A 127 -5.77 -13.03 -10.24
CA LEU A 127 -5.27 -13.76 -9.08
C LEU A 127 -5.87 -15.17 -8.97
N ILE A 128 -7.12 -15.37 -9.41
CA ILE A 128 -7.79 -16.70 -9.47
C ILE A 128 -7.03 -17.67 -10.38
N ASN A 129 -6.35 -17.15 -11.42
CA ASN A 129 -5.50 -17.97 -12.29
C ASN A 129 -4.19 -18.42 -11.61
N VAL A 130 -3.86 -17.86 -10.45
CA VAL A 130 -2.60 -18.10 -9.72
C VAL A 130 -2.83 -18.92 -8.45
N ILE A 131 -3.93 -18.64 -7.74
CA ILE A 131 -4.37 -19.30 -6.50
C ILE A 131 -5.89 -19.52 -6.50
N GLU A 132 -6.39 -20.44 -5.68
CA GLU A 132 -7.81 -20.76 -5.61
C GLU A 132 -8.65 -19.62 -4.98
N PRO A 133 -9.91 -19.42 -5.41
CA PRO A 133 -10.80 -18.39 -4.85
C PRO A 133 -10.95 -18.44 -3.32
N LYS A 134 -10.99 -19.64 -2.73
CA LYS A 134 -11.10 -19.80 -1.27
C LYS A 134 -9.86 -19.29 -0.52
N GLN A 135 -8.70 -19.31 -1.16
CA GLN A 135 -7.45 -18.78 -0.61
C GLN A 135 -7.44 -17.27 -0.71
N ILE A 136 -7.92 -16.69 -1.82
CA ILE A 136 -8.10 -15.23 -1.99
C ILE A 136 -9.04 -14.69 -0.92
N ASN A 137 -10.23 -15.27 -0.76
CA ASN A 137 -11.19 -14.89 0.27
C ASN A 137 -10.57 -14.96 1.67
N SER A 138 -9.81 -16.02 1.94
CA SER A 138 -9.10 -16.14 3.21
C SER A 138 -8.01 -15.08 3.38
N LEU A 139 -7.30 -14.66 2.33
CA LEU A 139 -6.33 -13.56 2.42
C LEU A 139 -7.02 -12.21 2.66
N VAL A 140 -8.20 -11.99 2.09
CA VAL A 140 -9.03 -10.80 2.36
C VAL A 140 -9.53 -10.81 3.80
N ASP A 141 -10.10 -11.93 4.26
CA ASP A 141 -10.64 -12.08 5.61
C ASP A 141 -9.59 -11.81 6.71
N TYR A 142 -8.33 -12.11 6.44
CA TYR A 142 -7.21 -11.91 7.38
C TYR A 142 -6.44 -10.62 7.13
N ASN A 143 -7.00 -9.71 6.32
CA ASN A 143 -6.42 -8.41 6.00
C ASN A 143 -5.02 -8.52 5.39
N PHE A 144 -4.75 -9.50 4.54
CA PHE A 144 -3.54 -9.55 3.71
C PHE A 144 -3.76 -8.96 2.32
N LEU A 145 -5.02 -9.03 1.85
CA LEU A 145 -5.50 -8.36 0.66
C LEU A 145 -6.62 -7.41 1.03
N TYR A 146 -6.68 -6.28 0.35
CA TYR A 146 -7.80 -5.36 0.45
C TYR A 146 -8.65 -5.49 -0.82
N CYS A 147 -9.90 -5.93 -0.64
CA CYS A 147 -10.92 -5.87 -1.68
C CYS A 147 -11.50 -4.46 -1.71
N ARG A 148 -11.34 -3.76 -2.83
CA ARG A 148 -11.89 -2.41 -2.98
C ARG A 148 -13.40 -2.46 -3.13
N GLN A 149 -14.05 -1.36 -2.77
CA GLN A 149 -15.46 -1.16 -3.09
C GLN A 149 -15.65 -1.12 -4.61
N ASN A 150 -16.87 -1.39 -5.07
CA ASN A 150 -17.17 -1.50 -6.50
C ASN A 150 -16.73 -0.27 -7.31
N SER A 151 -16.67 -0.43 -8.64
CA SER A 151 -16.33 0.63 -9.59
C SER A 151 -17.14 1.92 -9.40
N ASN A 152 -18.40 1.82 -8.97
CA ASN A 152 -19.28 2.98 -8.70
C ASN A 152 -18.81 3.86 -7.53
N PHE A 153 -17.92 3.35 -6.68
CA PHE A 153 -17.32 4.09 -5.56
C PHE A 153 -15.80 4.25 -5.69
N ALA A 154 -15.21 3.82 -6.81
CA ALA A 154 -13.77 3.96 -7.10
C ALA A 154 -13.52 5.23 -7.93
N TYR A 155 -13.30 6.35 -7.25
CA TYR A 155 -13.11 7.67 -7.89
C TYR A 155 -11.67 7.93 -8.37
N ASP A 156 -10.73 7.06 -8.00
CA ASP A 156 -9.29 7.17 -8.25
C ASP A 156 -8.79 6.31 -9.42
N ILE A 157 -9.69 5.62 -10.12
CA ILE A 157 -9.35 4.78 -11.27
C ILE A 157 -10.02 5.36 -12.50
N ILE A 158 -9.22 5.73 -13.50
CA ILE A 158 -9.74 6.19 -14.80
C ILE A 158 -10.42 5.00 -15.49
N ASN A 159 -11.74 5.10 -15.74
CA ASN A 159 -12.58 4.04 -16.30
C ASN A 159 -12.49 2.73 -15.50
N PRO A 160 -13.00 2.70 -14.25
CA PRO A 160 -12.90 1.52 -13.40
C PRO A 160 -13.60 0.33 -14.06
N SER A 161 -12.95 -0.82 -14.04
CA SER A 161 -13.58 -2.07 -14.50
C SER A 161 -14.69 -2.48 -13.52
N ASP A 162 -15.78 -3.06 -14.03
CA ASP A 162 -16.84 -3.66 -13.19
C ASP A 162 -16.40 -4.93 -12.44
N LYS A 163 -15.14 -5.32 -12.63
CA LYS A 163 -14.51 -6.47 -11.98
C LYS A 163 -14.06 -6.13 -10.56
N ILE A 164 -13.87 -7.17 -9.75
CA ILE A 164 -13.35 -7.03 -8.39
C ILE A 164 -11.88 -6.62 -8.44
N ILE A 165 -11.55 -5.57 -7.71
CA ILE A 165 -10.22 -4.98 -7.63
C ILE A 165 -9.61 -5.31 -6.27
N LEU A 166 -8.39 -5.82 -6.30
CA LEU A 166 -7.61 -6.15 -5.11
C LEU A 166 -6.34 -5.28 -5.05
N THR A 167 -5.96 -4.90 -3.84
CA THR A 167 -4.69 -4.23 -3.55
C THR A 167 -4.00 -4.88 -2.35
N ALA A 168 -2.73 -4.56 -2.13
CA ALA A 168 -2.16 -4.70 -0.79
C ALA A 168 -2.95 -3.81 0.19
N MET A 169 -2.90 -4.13 1.49
CA MET A 169 -3.61 -3.34 2.52
C MET A 169 -3.22 -1.87 2.53
N ASN A 170 -1.95 -1.59 2.24
CA ASN A 170 -1.37 -0.26 2.19
C ASN A 170 0.00 -0.30 1.50
N GLN A 171 0.58 0.87 1.19
CA GLN A 171 1.90 0.96 0.55
C GLN A 171 3.04 0.33 1.39
N PRO A 172 3.12 0.51 2.72
CA PRO A 172 4.11 -0.19 3.54
C PRO A 172 4.03 -1.72 3.43
N SER A 173 2.82 -2.29 3.34
CA SER A 173 2.62 -3.74 3.11
C SER A 173 3.26 -4.17 1.80
N LEU A 174 2.99 -3.44 0.72
CA LEU A 174 3.55 -3.72 -0.60
C LEU A 174 5.08 -3.64 -0.61
N ARG A 175 5.66 -2.67 0.11
CA ARG A 175 7.13 -2.57 0.27
C ARG A 175 7.71 -3.71 1.11
N ALA A 176 7.02 -4.14 2.15
CA ALA A 176 7.45 -5.31 2.92
C ALA A 176 7.46 -6.57 2.05
N MET A 177 6.44 -6.72 1.19
CA MET A 177 6.37 -7.81 0.21
C MET A 177 7.50 -7.77 -0.82
N GLU A 178 7.73 -6.60 -1.44
CA GLU A 178 8.83 -6.37 -2.39
C GLU A 178 10.19 -6.68 -1.74
N HIS A 179 10.42 -6.19 -0.53
CA HIS A 179 11.66 -6.44 0.21
C HIS A 179 11.87 -7.93 0.47
N TYR A 180 10.83 -8.66 0.89
CA TYR A 180 10.93 -10.09 1.12
C TYR A 180 11.29 -10.85 -0.16
N ILE A 181 10.59 -10.58 -1.26
CA ILE A 181 10.84 -11.22 -2.56
C ILE A 181 12.28 -10.98 -3.02
N LEU A 182 12.79 -9.75 -2.92
CA LEU A 182 14.12 -9.40 -3.42
C LEU A 182 15.29 -9.97 -2.60
N ASN A 183 15.06 -10.33 -1.34
CA ASN A 183 16.15 -10.68 -0.40
C ASN A 183 16.09 -12.13 0.10
N TYR A 184 14.95 -12.81 -0.04
CA TYR A 184 14.74 -14.12 0.59
C TYR A 184 14.12 -15.18 -0.34
N ILE A 185 13.76 -14.83 -1.58
CA ILE A 185 13.28 -15.74 -2.63
C ILE A 185 14.28 -15.71 -3.78
#